data_AF-A0A4Y8Y5G0-F1
#
_entry.id   AF-A0A4Y8Y5G0-F1
#
_cell.length_a   1.000
_cell.length_b   1.000
_cell.length_c   1.000
_cell.angle_alpha   90.00
_cell.angle_beta   90.00
_cell.angle_gamma   90.00
#
_symmetry.space_group_name_H-M   'P 1'
#
loop_
_entity.id
_entity.type
_entity.pdbx_description
1 polymer ?
#
loop_
_entity_poly.entity_id
_entity_poly.type
_entity_poly.pdbx_seq_one_letter_code
_entity_poly.pdbx_strand_id
1 'polypeptide(L)'
;MSAATTTPTVTVHDAPSRRWDLVGRGLMGLNSAVTFAVFVNGLFLMAAASDDRMMVEGWRTFGYLVFSAMWAMLAYRPRHVPAIWEMVIFHKVAATVLAFTILDTTEGMQSSITDTSVAALTIFAYIACRGWQSWRVIQRADAA
;
A
#
# COMPACT_ATOMS: atom_id res chain seq x y z
N MET A 1 -12.22 -36.75 46.33
CA MET A 1 -11.04 -36.34 45.54
C MET A 1 -11.57 -35.75 44.23
N SER A 2 -11.70 -34.42 44.12
CA SER A 2 -12.15 -33.77 42.87
C SER A 2 -10.95 -33.53 41.97
N ALA A 3 -10.99 -34.08 40.75
CA ALA A 3 -9.99 -33.84 39.73
C ALA A 3 -10.09 -32.39 39.23
N ALA A 4 -9.00 -31.63 39.35
CA ALA A 4 -8.91 -30.29 38.79
C ALA A 4 -8.86 -30.38 37.25
N THR A 5 -9.89 -29.87 36.59
CA THR A 5 -9.90 -29.70 35.14
C THR A 5 -8.89 -28.62 34.76
N THR A 6 -7.71 -29.02 34.30
CA THR A 6 -6.75 -28.09 33.68
C THR A 6 -7.26 -27.72 32.29
N THR A 7 -7.91 -26.57 32.17
CA THR A 7 -8.26 -25.97 30.88
C THR A 7 -6.96 -25.66 30.12
N PRO A 8 -6.72 -26.23 28.93
CA PRO A 8 -5.53 -25.93 28.17
C PRO A 8 -5.53 -24.44 27.80
N THR A 9 -4.53 -23.71 28.29
CA THR A 9 -4.32 -22.30 27.94
C THR A 9 -3.78 -22.25 26.51
N VAL A 10 -4.66 -22.01 25.54
CA VAL A 10 -4.27 -21.72 24.16
C VAL A 10 -3.67 -20.32 24.12
N THR A 11 -2.33 -20.24 24.01
CA THR A 11 -1.60 -18.98 23.87
C THR A 11 -1.70 -18.48 22.43
N VAL A 12 -2.77 -17.75 22.12
CA VAL A 12 -2.88 -17.03 20.85
C VAL A 12 -1.77 -15.97 20.79
N HIS A 13 -0.82 -16.14 19.87
CA HIS A 13 0.23 -15.14 19.63
C HIS A 13 -0.38 -13.92 18.91
N ASP A 14 -0.85 -12.96 19.71
CA ASP A 14 -1.52 -11.74 19.26
C ASP A 14 -0.60 -10.73 18.56
N ALA A 15 0.71 -10.87 18.70
CA ALA A 15 1.69 -10.02 18.03
C ALA A 15 2.31 -10.74 16.81
N PRO A 16 2.28 -10.15 15.59
CA PRO A 16 3.03 -10.69 14.46
C PRO A 16 4.52 -10.74 14.80
N SER A 17 5.23 -11.74 14.26
CA SER A 17 6.67 -11.83 14.50
C SER A 17 7.34 -10.54 14.01
N ARG A 18 8.24 -9.97 14.80
CA ARG A 18 8.98 -8.74 14.47
C ARG A 18 9.58 -8.76 13.06
N ARG A 19 9.93 -9.93 12.54
CA ARG A 19 10.48 -10.13 11.18
C ARG A 19 9.43 -9.83 10.09
N TRP A 20 8.21 -10.32 10.23
CA TRP A 20 7.12 -10.07 9.28
C TRP A 20 6.77 -8.58 9.20
N ASP A 21 6.78 -7.89 10.35
CA ASP A 21 6.61 -6.44 10.40
C ASP A 21 7.71 -5.68 9.66
N LEU A 22 8.97 -6.09 9.85
CA LEU A 22 10.09 -5.45 9.16
C LEU A 22 10.01 -5.67 7.64
N VAL A 23 9.62 -6.87 7.21
CA VAL A 23 9.41 -7.16 5.77
C VAL A 23 8.30 -6.29 5.20
N GLY A 24 7.11 -6.27 5.82
CA GLY A 24 5.99 -5.48 5.33
C GLY A 24 6.29 -3.98 5.30
N ARG A 25 6.93 -3.45 6.35
CA ARG A 25 7.37 -2.05 6.39
C ARG A 25 8.46 -1.75 5.36
N GLY A 26 9.39 -2.67 5.16
CA GLY A 26 10.44 -2.57 4.15
C GLY A 26 9.87 -2.50 2.75
N LEU A 27 8.87 -3.33 2.42
CA LEU A 27 8.17 -3.29 1.14
C LEU A 27 7.44 -1.97 0.91
N MET A 28 6.79 -1.42 1.93
CA MET A 28 6.15 -0.09 1.82
C MET A 28 7.19 1.02 1.68
N GLY A 29 8.32 0.93 2.37
CA GLY A 29 9.45 1.84 2.17
C GLY A 29 10.01 1.78 0.76
N LEU A 30 10.16 0.57 0.20
CA LEU A 30 10.62 0.35 -1.17
C LEU A 30 9.62 0.95 -2.19
N ASN A 31 8.33 0.64 -2.07
CA ASN A 31 7.29 1.22 -2.94
C ASN A 31 7.31 2.75 -2.88
N SER A 32 7.44 3.32 -1.67
CA SER A 32 7.54 4.76 -1.48
C SER A 32 8.76 5.36 -2.19
N ALA A 33 9.94 4.78 -2.01
CA ALA A 33 11.20 5.28 -2.58
C ALA A 33 11.21 5.18 -4.12
N VAL A 34 10.79 4.05 -4.68
CA VAL A 34 10.72 3.85 -6.14
C VAL A 34 9.70 4.82 -6.74
N THR A 35 8.52 4.95 -6.13
CA THR A 35 7.49 5.88 -6.62
C THR A 35 7.95 7.33 -6.52
N PHE A 36 8.73 7.68 -5.49
CA PHE A 36 9.30 9.03 -5.38
C PHE A 36 10.32 9.32 -6.48
N ALA A 37 11.15 8.33 -6.83
CA ALA A 37 12.06 8.46 -7.98
C ALA A 37 11.28 8.67 -9.29
N VAL A 38 10.15 7.97 -9.47
CA VAL A 38 9.24 8.16 -10.61
C VAL A 38 8.57 9.53 -10.58
N PHE A 39 8.20 10.07 -9.42
CA PHE A 39 7.73 11.44 -9.27
C PHE A 39 8.77 12.46 -9.77
N VAL A 40 10.03 12.31 -9.33
CA VAL A 40 11.13 13.19 -9.78
C VAL A 40 11.30 13.10 -11.30
N ASN A 41 11.26 11.89 -11.87
CA ASN A 41 11.28 11.72 -13.32
C ASN A 41 10.05 12.35 -14.01
N GLY A 42 8.87 12.25 -13.40
CA GLY A 42 7.62 12.84 -13.88
C GLY A 42 7.69 14.36 -14.00
N LEU A 43 8.41 15.05 -13.10
CA LEU A 43 8.63 16.50 -13.22
C LEU A 43 9.37 16.87 -14.52
N PHE A 44 10.35 16.08 -14.92
CA PHE A 44 11.07 16.29 -16.20
C PHE A 44 10.19 15.97 -17.41
N LEU A 45 9.40 14.90 -17.35
CA LEU A 45 8.46 14.54 -18.42
C LEU A 45 7.37 15.59 -18.60
N MET A 46 6.83 16.11 -17.49
CA MET A 46 5.83 17.18 -17.49
C MET A 46 6.41 18.47 -18.08
N ALA A 47 7.64 18.84 -17.74
CA ALA A 47 8.30 20.02 -18.30
C ALA A 47 8.56 19.92 -19.82
N ALA A 48 8.66 18.70 -20.34
CA ALA A 48 8.83 18.43 -21.77
C ALA A 48 7.50 18.14 -22.50
N ALA A 49 6.38 18.11 -21.79
CA ALA A 49 5.08 17.77 -22.35
C ALA A 49 4.53 18.92 -23.21
N SER A 50 3.79 18.58 -24.26
CA SER A 50 3.00 19.53 -25.04
C SER A 50 1.82 20.07 -24.22
N ASP A 51 1.31 21.24 -24.59
CA ASP A 51 0.23 21.94 -23.86
C ASP A 51 -1.03 21.08 -23.68
N ASP A 52 -1.37 20.25 -24.67
CA ASP A 52 -2.52 19.34 -24.66
C ASP A 52 -2.33 18.12 -23.73
N ARG A 53 -1.08 17.76 -23.41
CA ARG A 53 -0.72 16.67 -22.50
C ARG A 53 -0.40 17.16 -21.08
N MET A 54 -0.09 18.45 -20.92
CA MET A 54 0.36 19.05 -19.65
C MET A 54 -0.54 18.67 -18.46
N MET A 55 -1.86 18.74 -18.63
CA MET A 55 -2.80 18.41 -17.54
C MET A 55 -2.75 16.91 -17.16
N VAL A 56 -2.65 16.02 -18.15
CA VAL A 56 -2.57 14.57 -17.93
C VAL A 56 -1.26 14.20 -17.26
N GLU A 57 -0.15 14.78 -17.73
CA GLU A 57 1.18 14.53 -17.18
C GLU A 57 1.36 15.12 -15.78
N GLY A 58 0.79 16.31 -15.54
CA GLY A 58 0.73 16.91 -14.21
C GLY A 58 -0.09 16.06 -13.24
N TRP A 59 -1.29 15.63 -13.63
CA TRP A 59 -2.12 14.74 -12.82
C TRP A 59 -1.39 13.45 -12.44
N ARG A 60 -0.76 12.81 -13.43
CA ARG A 60 0.05 11.59 -13.24
C ARG A 60 1.20 11.82 -12.27
N THR A 61 1.96 12.89 -12.48
CA THR A 61 3.14 13.23 -11.67
C THR A 61 2.77 13.49 -10.22
N PHE A 62 1.76 14.33 -9.96
CA PHE A 62 1.31 14.60 -8.59
C PHE A 62 0.72 13.36 -7.92
N GLY A 63 0.06 12.48 -8.70
CA GLY A 63 -0.38 11.17 -8.22
C GLY A 63 0.77 10.35 -7.63
N TYR A 64 1.94 10.31 -8.28
CA TYR A 64 3.11 9.59 -7.76
C TYR A 64 3.56 10.12 -6.39
N LEU A 65 3.57 11.44 -6.18
CA LEU A 65 3.92 12.03 -4.89
C LEU A 65 2.96 11.60 -3.79
N VAL A 66 1.64 11.67 -4.05
CA VAL A 66 0.60 11.27 -3.09
C VAL A 66 0.76 9.80 -2.70
N PHE A 67 0.91 8.91 -3.69
CA PHE A 67 1.10 7.48 -3.44
C PHE A 67 2.40 7.19 -2.68
N SER A 68 3.49 7.86 -3.04
CA SER A 68 4.76 7.75 -2.33
C SER A 68 4.62 8.11 -0.85
N ALA A 69 3.92 9.22 -0.55
CA ALA A 69 3.65 9.64 0.83
C ALA A 69 2.75 8.65 1.58
N MET A 70 1.71 8.10 0.93
CA MET A 70 0.84 7.08 1.53
C MET A 70 1.64 5.83 1.91
N TRP A 71 2.48 5.30 1.01
CA TRP A 71 3.34 4.16 1.36
C TRP A 71 4.40 4.51 2.41
N ALA A 72 4.93 5.74 2.44
CA ALA A 72 5.84 6.17 3.50
C ALA A 72 5.16 6.13 4.88
N MET A 73 3.91 6.60 4.98
CA MET A 73 3.12 6.53 6.21
C MET A 73 2.88 5.08 6.64
N LEU A 74 2.55 4.19 5.69
CA LEU A 74 2.39 2.75 5.95
C LEU A 74 3.71 2.08 6.38
N ALA A 75 4.84 2.50 5.82
CA ALA A 75 6.17 2.01 6.23
C ALA A 75 6.53 2.47 7.64
N TYR A 76 6.21 3.72 7.99
CA TYR A 76 6.54 4.30 9.28
C TYR A 76 5.68 3.72 10.40
N ARG A 77 4.35 3.74 10.25
CA ARG A 77 3.38 3.27 11.25
C ARG A 77 2.22 2.50 10.61
N PRO A 78 2.43 1.23 10.23
CA PRO A 78 1.44 0.46 9.46
C PRO A 78 0.09 0.25 10.17
N ARG A 79 -0.02 0.46 11.48
CA ARG A 79 -1.24 0.23 12.28
C ARG A 79 -1.86 1.50 12.86
N HIS A 80 -1.38 2.69 12.49
CA HIS A 80 -1.87 3.95 13.06
C HIS A 80 -2.58 4.85 12.04
N VAL A 81 -2.63 4.43 10.79
CA VAL A 81 -3.27 5.18 9.70
C VAL A 81 -4.41 4.34 9.11
N PRO A 82 -5.61 4.37 9.72
CA PRO A 82 -6.76 3.63 9.22
C PRO A 82 -7.12 4.08 7.79
N ALA A 83 -7.80 3.23 7.04
CA ALA A 83 -8.24 3.43 5.65
C ALA A 83 -7.15 3.56 4.58
N ILE A 84 -5.92 3.97 4.92
CA ILE A 84 -4.85 4.16 3.93
C ILE A 84 -4.54 2.85 3.20
N TRP A 85 -4.46 1.72 3.92
CA TRP A 85 -4.25 0.40 3.34
C TRP A 85 -5.31 0.06 2.29
N GLU A 86 -6.57 0.16 2.68
CA GLU A 86 -7.71 -0.22 1.86
C GLU A 86 -7.80 0.67 0.63
N MET A 87 -7.54 1.98 0.77
CA MET A 87 -7.54 2.93 -0.34
C MET A 87 -6.43 2.66 -1.35
N VAL A 88 -5.18 2.43 -0.91
CA VAL A 88 -4.09 2.14 -1.86
C VAL A 88 -4.28 0.79 -2.55
N ILE A 89 -4.77 -0.22 -1.83
CA ILE A 89 -5.05 -1.54 -2.40
C ILE A 89 -6.18 -1.42 -3.43
N PHE A 90 -7.30 -0.80 -3.07
CA PHE A 90 -8.43 -0.61 -3.96
C PHE A 90 -8.01 0.09 -5.25
N HIS A 91 -7.32 1.23 -5.13
CA HIS A 91 -6.89 1.97 -6.30
C HIS A 91 -5.93 1.15 -7.18
N LYS A 92 -4.94 0.47 -6.60
CA LYS A 92 -3.97 -0.29 -7.40
C LYS A 92 -4.57 -1.52 -8.05
N VAL A 93 -5.53 -2.17 -7.41
CA VAL A 93 -6.32 -3.24 -8.04
C VAL A 93 -7.17 -2.67 -9.19
N ALA A 94 -7.86 -1.54 -8.98
CA ALA A 94 -8.65 -0.90 -10.04
C ALA A 94 -7.79 -0.48 -11.24
N ALA A 95 -6.63 0.12 -11.00
CA ALA A 95 -5.66 0.48 -12.05
C ALA A 95 -5.13 -0.75 -12.79
N THR A 96 -4.83 -1.83 -12.06
CA THR A 96 -4.42 -3.11 -12.64
C THR A 96 -5.50 -3.69 -13.56
N VAL A 97 -6.76 -3.70 -13.11
CA VAL A 97 -7.89 -4.17 -13.92
C VAL A 97 -8.04 -3.32 -15.18
N LEU A 98 -7.97 -2.00 -15.05
CA LEU A 98 -8.01 -1.09 -16.20
C LEU A 98 -6.88 -1.40 -17.19
N ALA A 99 -5.64 -1.56 -16.71
CA ALA A 99 -4.49 -1.88 -17.56
C ALA A 99 -4.68 -3.17 -18.37
N PHE A 100 -5.29 -4.19 -17.76
CA PHE A 100 -5.62 -5.44 -18.45
C PHE A 100 -6.69 -5.27 -19.55
N THR A 101 -7.49 -4.20 -19.53
CA THR A 101 -8.46 -3.92 -20.61
C THR A 101 -7.85 -3.26 -21.84
N ILE A 102 -6.61 -2.75 -21.74
CA ILE A 102 -5.92 -1.98 -22.81
C ILE A 102 -4.48 -2.49 -23.04
N LEU A 103 -4.26 -3.80 -22.91
CA LEU A 103 -2.93 -4.44 -23.02
C LEU A 103 -2.24 -4.26 -24.37
N ASP A 104 -3.00 -3.99 -25.43
CA ASP A 104 -2.50 -3.70 -26.77
C ASP A 104 -1.74 -2.36 -26.84
N THR A 105 -1.94 -1.48 -25.85
CA THR A 105 -1.20 -0.23 -25.72
C THR A 105 0.09 -0.40 -24.93
N THR A 106 1.10 0.41 -25.23
CA THR A 106 2.35 0.42 -24.45
C THR A 106 2.11 0.79 -22.99
N GLU A 107 1.24 1.77 -22.72
CA GLU A 107 0.90 2.19 -21.36
C GLU A 107 0.17 1.09 -20.59
N GLY A 108 -0.80 0.40 -21.21
CA GLY A 108 -1.50 -0.73 -20.61
C GLY A 108 -0.59 -1.90 -20.29
N MET A 109 0.31 -2.27 -21.20
CA MET A 109 1.31 -3.32 -20.95
C MET A 109 2.23 -2.94 -19.76
N GLN A 110 2.78 -1.72 -19.75
CA GLN A 110 3.65 -1.27 -18.65
C GLN A 110 2.91 -1.19 -17.30
N SER A 111 1.69 -0.65 -17.30
CA SER A 111 0.85 -0.53 -16.10
C SER A 111 0.40 -1.91 -15.60
N SER A 112 0.05 -2.86 -16.48
CA SER A 112 -0.33 -4.21 -16.04
C SER A 112 0.78 -4.91 -15.28
N ILE A 113 2.05 -4.74 -15.67
CA ILE A 113 3.19 -5.29 -14.93
C ILE A 113 3.41 -4.50 -13.63
N THR A 114 3.44 -3.17 -13.73
CA THR A 114 3.82 -2.29 -12.60
C THR A 114 2.75 -2.28 -11.52
N ASP A 115 1.50 -1.98 -11.87
CA ASP A 115 0.40 -1.88 -10.91
C ASP A 115 0.05 -3.24 -10.30
N THR A 116 0.14 -4.34 -11.06
CA THR A 116 0.00 -5.71 -10.48
C THR A 116 1.07 -5.96 -9.43
N SER A 117 2.33 -5.63 -9.74
CA SER A 117 3.45 -5.84 -8.81
C SER A 117 3.27 -5.02 -7.54
N VAL A 118 2.94 -3.73 -7.69
CA VAL A 118 2.70 -2.84 -6.54
C VAL A 118 1.49 -3.27 -5.72
N ALA A 119 0.39 -3.69 -6.36
CA ALA A 119 -0.79 -4.22 -5.68
C ALA A 119 -0.44 -5.49 -4.89
N ALA A 120 0.24 -6.45 -5.50
CA ALA A 120 0.65 -7.69 -4.86
C ALA A 120 1.56 -7.46 -3.65
N LEU A 121 2.59 -6.60 -3.79
CA LEU A 121 3.48 -6.22 -2.69
C LEU A 121 2.73 -5.53 -1.55
N THR A 122 1.76 -4.66 -1.89
CA THR A 122 0.97 -3.93 -0.90
C THR A 122 0.01 -4.86 -0.16
N ILE A 123 -0.66 -5.78 -0.84
CA ILE A 123 -1.52 -6.80 -0.22
C ILE A 123 -0.70 -7.72 0.68
N PHE A 124 0.47 -8.16 0.22
CA PHE A 124 1.35 -8.98 1.04
C PHE A 124 1.82 -8.23 2.30
N ALA A 125 2.23 -6.97 2.16
CA ALA A 125 2.61 -6.14 3.31
C ALA A 125 1.44 -5.88 4.26
N TYR A 126 0.23 -5.70 3.73
CA TYR A 126 -1.00 -5.59 4.53
C TYR A 126 -1.21 -6.84 5.38
N ILE A 127 -1.00 -8.03 4.81
CA ILE A 127 -1.10 -9.29 5.55
C ILE A 127 0.02 -9.42 6.58
N ALA A 128 1.27 -9.18 6.18
CA ALA A 128 2.44 -9.31 7.05
C ALA A 128 2.39 -8.37 8.27
N CYS A 129 1.99 -7.11 8.05
CA CYS A 129 1.83 -6.10 9.09
C CYS A 129 0.48 -6.19 9.82
N ARG A 130 -0.44 -7.08 9.44
CA ARG A 130 -1.82 -7.09 9.94
C ARG A 130 -2.50 -5.72 9.83
N GLY A 131 -2.45 -5.12 8.64
CA GLY A 131 -2.91 -3.75 8.37
C GLY A 131 -4.37 -3.49 8.77
N TRP A 132 -5.22 -4.53 8.77
CA TRP A 132 -6.60 -4.46 9.29
C TRP A 132 -6.70 -4.02 10.76
N GLN A 133 -5.63 -4.16 11.54
CA GLN A 133 -5.60 -3.70 12.93
C GLN A 133 -5.59 -2.17 13.05
N SER A 134 -5.31 -1.43 11.97
CA SER A 134 -5.31 0.04 11.96
C SER A 134 -6.65 0.66 12.36
N TRP A 135 -7.75 -0.01 12.04
CA TRP A 135 -9.11 0.40 12.41
C TRP A 135 -9.39 0.39 13.91
N ARG A 136 -8.60 -0.35 14.71
CA ARG A 136 -8.74 -0.38 16.17
C ARG A 136 -8.44 0.98 16.80
N VAL A 137 -7.69 1.85 16.13
CA VAL A 137 -7.42 3.21 16.61
C VAL A 137 -8.70 4.03 16.67
N ILE A 138 -9.56 3.94 15.65
CA ILE A 138 -10.84 4.64 15.60
C ILE A 138 -11.78 4.08 16.67
N GLN A 139 -11.90 2.75 16.77
CA GLN A 139 -12.77 2.11 17.78
C GLN A 139 -12.42 2.50 19.22
N ARG A 140 -11.14 2.75 19.51
CA ARG A 140 -10.70 3.22 20.82
C ARG A 140 -11.04 4.69 21.06
N ALA A 141 -11.00 5.52 20.03
CA ALA A 141 -11.39 6.92 20.12
C ALA A 141 -12.90 7.06 20.36
N ASP A 142 -13.73 6.24 19.72
CA ASP A 142 -15.18 6.26 19.89
C ASP A 142 -15.64 5.75 21.28
N ALA A 143 -14.76 5.04 22.01
CA ALA A 143 -15.04 4.46 23.31
C ALA A 143 -14.55 5.29 24.51
N ALA A 144 -13.86 6.42 24.25
CA ALA A 144 -13.27 7.31 25.26
C ALA A 144 -14.10 8.59 25.43
#